data_AF-M1Q9V8-F1
#
_entry.id   AF-M1Q9V8-F1
#
_cell.length_a   1.000
_cell.length_b   1.000
_cell.length_c   1.000
_cell.angle_alpha   90.00
_cell.angle_beta   90.00
_cell.angle_gamma   90.00
#
_symmetry.space_group_name_H-M   'P 1'
#
loop_
_entity.id
_entity.type
_entity.pdbx_description
1 polymer ?
#
loop_
_entity_poly.entity_id
_entity_poly.type
_entity_poly.pdbx_seq_one_letter_code
_entity_poly.pdbx_strand_id
1 'polypeptide(L)'
;MKKKTRPLEQNENISQDNSGYFFQGFYDLNLSSPCSSFTSVQYIPCLDLSICRETGVKSIIKAHSKDMYHLLENVHFDGEYCRVKCAKDGEWEFCWDLAVRVQFFGKMQGVALYPKRSFSGKEKKIVYRSFILVNPYQLWDESLVRRFWNIQERIEFLVARILFHECIHVMISLGKTFPSSSGNTDIFLEFREMLDIAESKKLVTETNEVKFRLWNLALFGASGSESEQTLFERVQELYEFLINEKYSNQKTGQVFNSPLRNSKLARKYAWIAAVKAGGDQQISKRVWQVEVRRLSIALRALYDEIDSLLRVK
;
A
#
# COMPACT_ATOMS: atom_id res chain seq x y z
N MET A 1 -71.15 -9.17 -17.28
CA MET A 1 -70.03 -9.77 -16.51
C MET A 1 -69.30 -10.80 -17.36
N LYS A 2 -68.10 -10.47 -17.86
CA LYS A 2 -67.04 -11.40 -18.30
C LYS A 2 -65.78 -10.58 -18.62
N LYS A 3 -64.63 -11.06 -18.12
CA LYS A 3 -63.28 -10.51 -18.29
C LYS A 3 -62.90 -10.31 -19.77
N LYS A 4 -62.08 -9.29 -20.06
CA LYS A 4 -60.83 -9.42 -20.85
C LYS A 4 -59.96 -8.14 -20.85
N THR A 5 -58.69 -8.37 -20.51
CA THR A 5 -57.43 -7.79 -21.05
C THR A 5 -57.08 -6.28 -20.93
N ARG A 6 -55.87 -6.08 -20.36
CA ARG A 6 -54.89 -4.94 -20.30
C ARG A 6 -54.88 -3.98 -21.53
N PRO A 7 -54.36 -2.72 -21.47
CA PRO A 7 -52.99 -2.39 -21.00
C PRO A 7 -52.64 -0.93 -20.53
N LEU A 8 -51.36 -0.81 -20.15
CA LEU A 8 -50.40 0.32 -20.24
C LEU A 8 -50.50 1.58 -19.34
N GLU A 9 -49.42 1.73 -18.55
CA GLU A 9 -48.64 2.93 -18.21
C GLU A 9 -49.33 4.23 -17.76
N GLN A 10 -48.95 4.71 -16.57
CA GLN A 10 -48.50 6.09 -16.38
C GLN A 10 -47.74 6.28 -15.06
N ASN A 11 -46.51 6.79 -15.25
CA ASN A 11 -45.67 7.68 -14.44
C ASN A 11 -46.08 8.18 -13.05
N GLU A 12 -45.01 8.51 -12.32
CA GLU A 12 -44.84 9.54 -11.27
C GLU A 12 -44.88 9.11 -9.78
N ASN A 13 -43.67 9.00 -9.23
CA ASN A 13 -43.14 9.85 -8.16
C ASN A 13 -44.03 10.11 -6.92
N ILE A 14 -43.58 9.61 -5.75
CA ILE A 14 -43.09 10.40 -4.60
C ILE A 14 -42.99 9.51 -3.33
N SER A 15 -41.81 9.61 -2.68
CA SER A 15 -41.53 9.47 -1.23
C SER A 15 -41.60 8.08 -0.58
N GLN A 16 -40.45 7.57 -0.13
CA GLN A 16 -40.05 7.75 1.29
C GLN A 16 -38.60 7.33 1.55
N ASP A 17 -38.05 7.98 2.58
CA ASP A 17 -36.69 8.08 3.07
C ASP A 17 -35.89 6.79 3.33
N ASN A 18 -34.59 6.93 3.03
CA ASN A 18 -33.43 6.60 3.86
C ASN A 18 -33.62 5.66 5.06
N SER A 19 -32.96 4.49 4.98
CA SER A 19 -32.03 4.07 6.02
C SER A 19 -30.95 3.19 5.40
N GLY A 20 -29.69 3.52 5.69
CA GLY A 20 -28.53 2.88 5.09
C GLY A 20 -28.36 1.43 5.52
N TYR A 21 -27.85 0.62 4.60
CA TYR A 21 -27.10 -0.58 4.94
C TYR A 21 -25.80 -0.63 4.14
N PHE A 22 -24.72 -0.66 4.92
CA PHE A 22 -23.40 -1.14 4.58
C PHE A 22 -23.46 -2.46 3.79
N PHE A 23 -22.39 -2.72 3.03
CA PHE A 23 -22.06 -3.92 2.23
C PHE A 23 -22.39 -3.83 0.73
N GLN A 24 -21.48 -3.20 -0.03
CA GLN A 24 -21.24 -3.62 -1.41
C GLN A 24 -19.81 -3.25 -1.82
N GLY A 25 -18.87 -4.16 -1.64
CA GLY A 25 -17.47 -3.86 -1.88
C GLY A 25 -16.57 -5.05 -2.10
N PHE A 26 -17.09 -6.16 -2.65
CA PHE A 26 -16.30 -7.24 -3.25
C PHE A 26 -17.02 -7.97 -4.40
N TYR A 27 -18.19 -7.49 -4.83
CA TYR A 27 -18.90 -7.98 -6.01
C TYR A 27 -19.15 -6.82 -6.97
N ASP A 28 -18.13 -6.51 -7.77
CA ASP A 28 -18.33 -6.00 -9.14
C ASP A 28 -17.01 -6.17 -9.92
N LEU A 29 -16.63 -7.44 -10.08
CA LEU A 29 -15.91 -7.91 -11.26
C LEU A 29 -16.62 -9.19 -11.75
N ASN A 30 -17.95 -9.11 -11.90
CA ASN A 30 -18.68 -10.10 -12.67
C ASN A 30 -18.33 -9.89 -14.15
N LEU A 31 -17.44 -10.75 -14.66
CA LEU A 31 -17.30 -11.00 -16.09
C LEU A 31 -18.57 -11.69 -16.60
N SER A 32 -19.64 -10.93 -16.77
CA SER A 32 -20.83 -11.40 -17.48
C SER A 32 -21.38 -10.30 -18.36
N SER A 33 -20.67 -10.04 -19.47
CA SER A 33 -21.29 -9.50 -20.68
C SER A 33 -20.59 -10.11 -21.91
N PRO A 34 -21.32 -10.79 -22.81
CA PRO A 34 -20.75 -11.42 -23.99
C PRO A 34 -20.57 -10.36 -25.09
N CYS A 35 -19.34 -9.87 -25.28
CA CYS A 35 -18.98 -9.15 -26.49
C CYS A 35 -17.99 -9.97 -27.33
N SER A 36 -18.63 -10.72 -28.23
CA SER A 36 -18.21 -11.10 -29.58
C SER A 36 -16.94 -10.44 -30.14
N SER A 37 -16.12 -11.31 -30.73
CA SER A 37 -15.18 -11.09 -31.84
C SER A 37 -14.07 -10.06 -31.62
N PHE A 38 -12.97 -10.51 -31.01
CA PHE A 38 -11.64 -10.02 -31.37
C PHE A 38 -10.72 -11.21 -31.65
N THR A 39 -10.08 -11.15 -32.81
CA THR A 39 -9.12 -12.10 -33.35
C THR A 39 -7.97 -12.36 -32.36
N SER A 40 -7.54 -13.62 -32.31
CA SER A 40 -6.50 -14.12 -31.42
C SER A 40 -5.17 -13.36 -31.62
N VAL A 41 -4.80 -12.53 -30.65
CA VAL A 41 -3.41 -12.13 -30.47
C VAL A 41 -2.70 -13.34 -29.85
N GLN A 42 -2.15 -14.19 -30.71
CA GLN A 42 -1.27 -15.28 -30.30
C GLN A 42 0.02 -14.69 -29.72
N TYR A 43 0.50 -15.27 -28.62
CA TYR A 43 1.74 -14.96 -27.89
C TYR A 43 1.71 -13.78 -26.89
N ILE A 44 0.88 -13.91 -25.85
CA ILE A 44 1.36 -13.59 -24.50
C ILE A 44 1.58 -14.94 -23.81
N PRO A 45 2.80 -15.30 -23.35
CA PRO A 45 2.97 -16.53 -22.59
C PRO A 45 2.05 -16.44 -21.37
N CYS A 46 1.02 -17.28 -21.37
CA CYS A 46 0.20 -17.51 -20.20
C CYS A 46 1.13 -18.18 -19.18
N LEU A 47 1.74 -17.39 -18.30
CA LEU A 47 2.49 -17.94 -17.17
C LEU A 47 1.49 -18.69 -16.30
N ASP A 48 1.72 -19.98 -16.08
CA ASP A 48 1.00 -20.73 -15.07
C ASP A 48 1.41 -20.19 -13.69
N LEU A 49 0.46 -19.55 -13.01
CA LEU A 49 0.69 -18.82 -11.77
C LEU A 49 0.63 -19.73 -10.54
N SER A 50 0.26 -21.00 -10.73
CA SER A 50 0.37 -22.06 -9.72
C SER A 50 1.82 -22.45 -9.42
N ILE A 51 2.78 -21.94 -10.21
CA ILE A 51 4.22 -22.20 -10.06
C ILE A 51 4.80 -21.54 -8.79
N CYS A 52 4.19 -20.46 -8.27
CA CYS A 52 4.67 -19.81 -7.05
C CYS A 52 4.41 -20.67 -5.82
N ARG A 53 5.46 -21.22 -5.19
CA ARG A 53 5.30 -21.95 -3.92
C ARG A 53 5.36 -20.97 -2.76
N GLU A 54 4.30 -20.97 -1.96
CA GLU A 54 4.25 -20.24 -0.68
C GLU A 54 5.45 -20.57 0.21
N THR A 55 5.84 -21.84 0.28
CA THR A 55 7.00 -22.30 1.06
C THR A 55 8.31 -21.70 0.56
N GLY A 56 8.47 -21.51 -0.75
CA GLY A 56 9.64 -20.85 -1.35
C GLY A 56 9.74 -19.40 -0.93
N VAL A 57 8.63 -18.65 -1.06
CA VAL A 57 8.54 -17.25 -0.63
C VAL A 57 8.83 -17.09 0.86
N LYS A 58 8.18 -17.89 1.71
CA LYS A 58 8.38 -17.86 3.18
C LYS A 58 9.82 -18.19 3.55
N SER A 59 10.46 -19.13 2.85
CA SER A 59 11.87 -19.48 3.07
C SER A 59 12.82 -18.33 2.74
N ILE A 60 12.57 -17.61 1.65
CA ILE A 60 13.33 -16.40 1.30
C ILE A 60 13.18 -15.34 2.41
N ILE A 61 11.97 -15.10 2.89
CA ILE A 61 11.73 -14.14 3.98
C ILE A 61 12.42 -14.59 5.26
N LYS A 62 12.34 -15.88 5.62
CA LYS A 62 13.00 -16.47 6.80
C LYS A 62 14.51 -16.28 6.79
N ALA A 63 15.14 -16.38 5.62
CA ALA A 63 16.57 -16.14 5.47
C ALA A 63 16.97 -14.69 5.78
N HIS A 64 16.03 -13.75 5.73
CA HIS A 64 16.27 -12.33 5.93
C HIS A 64 15.75 -11.79 7.26
N SER A 65 14.63 -12.30 7.77
CA SER A 65 14.04 -11.88 9.04
C SER A 65 13.22 -13.01 9.67
N LYS A 66 13.63 -13.44 10.86
CA LYS A 66 12.86 -14.42 11.66
C LYS A 66 11.52 -13.84 12.10
N ASP A 67 11.49 -12.58 12.52
CA ASP A 67 10.27 -11.93 13.01
C ASP A 67 9.21 -11.81 11.92
N MET A 68 9.60 -11.39 10.70
CA MET A 68 8.67 -11.36 9.57
C MET A 68 8.23 -12.77 9.15
N TYR A 69 9.10 -13.76 9.27
CA TYR A 69 8.71 -15.15 9.03
C TYR A 69 7.66 -15.61 10.05
N HIS A 70 7.84 -15.34 11.34
CA HIS A 70 6.85 -15.69 12.36
C HIS A 70 5.52 -14.98 12.15
N LEU A 71 5.52 -13.74 11.66
CA LEU A 71 4.31 -13.03 11.24
C LEU A 71 3.55 -13.79 10.13
N LEU A 72 4.28 -14.44 9.22
CA LEU A 72 3.73 -15.07 8.03
C LEU A 72 3.58 -16.60 8.13
N GLU A 73 4.16 -17.24 9.15
CA GLU A 73 4.29 -18.69 9.24
C GLU A 73 2.93 -19.40 9.03
N ASN A 74 1.90 -18.88 9.70
CA ASN A 74 0.53 -19.40 9.66
C ASN A 74 -0.39 -18.69 8.65
N VAL A 75 0.15 -17.79 7.82
CA VAL A 75 -0.63 -17.05 6.80
C VAL A 75 -0.58 -17.79 5.49
N HIS A 76 -1.74 -18.23 4.98
CA HIS A 76 -1.85 -18.77 3.63
C HIS A 76 -2.00 -17.64 2.59
N PHE A 77 -1.47 -17.86 1.38
CA PHE A 77 -1.46 -16.85 0.30
C PHE A 77 -2.71 -16.90 -0.60
N ASP A 78 -3.81 -17.44 -0.10
CA ASP A 78 -5.12 -17.55 -0.74
C ASP A 78 -6.00 -16.30 -0.53
N GLY A 79 -5.63 -15.43 0.41
CA GLY A 79 -6.38 -14.25 0.82
C GLY A 79 -7.32 -14.48 2.00
N GLU A 80 -7.31 -15.66 2.62
CA GLU A 80 -7.98 -15.91 3.88
C GLU A 80 -7.23 -15.23 5.05
N TYR A 81 -7.98 -14.91 6.11
CA TYR A 81 -7.40 -14.23 7.26
C TYR A 81 -6.71 -15.23 8.18
N CYS A 82 -5.45 -14.96 8.50
CA CYS A 82 -4.79 -15.53 9.64
C CYS A 82 -4.89 -14.56 10.83
N ARG A 83 -5.40 -15.04 11.96
CA ARG A 83 -5.47 -14.25 13.19
C ARG A 83 -4.17 -14.39 13.97
N VAL A 84 -3.44 -13.29 14.09
CA VAL A 84 -2.26 -13.16 14.96
C VAL A 84 -2.72 -12.55 16.29
N LYS A 85 -2.50 -13.30 17.37
CA LYS A 85 -2.95 -12.97 18.72
C LYS A 85 -1.78 -12.41 19.54
N CYS A 86 -1.96 -11.25 20.17
CA CYS A 86 -1.03 -10.75 21.18
C CYS A 86 -1.69 -10.87 22.55
N ALA A 87 -1.07 -11.65 23.44
CA ALA A 87 -1.52 -11.84 24.82
C ALA A 87 -0.47 -11.28 25.77
N LYS A 88 -0.94 -10.57 26.80
CA LYS A 88 -0.12 -10.17 27.95
C LYS A 88 -0.81 -10.70 29.20
N ASP A 89 -0.08 -11.45 30.02
CA ASP A 89 -0.55 -11.96 31.32
C ASP A 89 -1.93 -12.66 31.29
N GLY A 90 -2.18 -13.46 30.24
CA GLY A 90 -3.38 -14.30 30.15
C GLY A 90 -4.67 -13.58 29.75
N GLU A 91 -4.68 -12.25 29.65
CA GLU A 91 -5.81 -11.47 29.11
C GLU A 91 -5.53 -10.97 27.67
N TRP A 92 -6.59 -10.97 26.85
CA TRP A 92 -6.53 -10.55 25.45
C TRP A 92 -6.42 -9.03 25.34
N GLU A 93 -5.25 -8.51 25.00
CA GLU A 93 -5.05 -7.05 24.92
C GLU A 93 -5.33 -6.49 23.51
N PHE A 94 -4.88 -7.17 22.44
CA PHE A 94 -5.08 -6.78 21.03
C PHE A 94 -5.13 -7.98 20.06
N CYS A 95 -5.97 -7.88 19.02
CA CYS A 95 -6.19 -8.90 17.98
C CYS A 95 -5.87 -8.34 16.58
N TRP A 96 -5.06 -9.05 15.79
CA TRP A 96 -4.73 -8.66 14.43
C TRP A 96 -5.12 -9.77 13.45
N ASP A 97 -5.81 -9.41 12.38
CA ASP A 97 -6.09 -10.33 11.27
C ASP A 97 -5.24 -9.90 10.06
N LEU A 98 -4.35 -10.78 9.59
CA LEU A 98 -3.52 -10.59 8.41
C LEU A 98 -4.01 -11.51 7.29
N ALA A 99 -4.39 -10.93 6.15
CA ALA A 99 -4.67 -11.66 4.92
C ALA A 99 -3.67 -11.24 3.84
N VAL A 100 -3.07 -12.23 3.19
CA VAL A 100 -2.18 -12.04 2.04
C VAL A 100 -2.81 -12.73 0.85
N ARG A 101 -3.09 -11.97 -0.21
CA ARG A 101 -3.53 -12.53 -1.48
C ARG A 101 -2.55 -12.15 -2.58
N VAL A 102 -2.01 -13.14 -3.26
CA VAL A 102 -1.12 -12.95 -4.41
C VAL A 102 -1.94 -13.10 -5.68
N GLN A 103 -1.96 -12.07 -6.52
CA GLN A 103 -2.56 -12.11 -7.86
C GLN A 103 -1.61 -11.53 -8.90
N PHE A 104 -1.64 -12.08 -10.11
CA PHE A 104 -0.84 -11.58 -11.22
C PHE A 104 -1.78 -10.93 -12.24
N PHE A 105 -1.40 -9.76 -12.76
CA PHE A 105 -2.21 -9.00 -13.69
C PHE A 105 -1.53 -8.92 -15.06
N GLY A 106 -2.27 -9.25 -16.12
CA GLY A 106 -1.78 -9.29 -17.51
C GLY A 106 -1.83 -7.96 -18.28
N LYS A 107 -2.14 -6.83 -17.64
CA LYS A 107 -2.13 -5.49 -18.27
C LYS A 107 -1.44 -4.45 -17.39
N MET A 108 -0.77 -3.52 -18.08
CA MET A 108 0.28 -2.60 -17.60
C MET A 108 0.06 -1.89 -16.24
N GLN A 109 1.21 -1.63 -15.61
CA GLN A 109 1.47 -0.88 -14.36
C GLN A 109 1.08 -1.61 -13.07
N GLY A 110 2.07 -2.33 -12.51
CA GLY A 110 1.99 -2.93 -11.18
C GLY A 110 1.85 -1.85 -10.10
N VAL A 111 0.64 -1.73 -9.57
CA VAL A 111 0.35 -0.99 -8.34
C VAL A 111 0.20 -2.04 -7.24
N ALA A 112 1.06 -2.05 -6.22
CA ALA A 112 0.72 -2.71 -4.98
C ALA A 112 -0.40 -1.88 -4.32
N LEU A 113 -1.56 -2.49 -4.09
CA LEU A 113 -2.63 -1.82 -3.34
C LEU A 113 -2.27 -1.92 -1.86
N TYR A 114 -2.01 -0.76 -1.27
CA TYR A 114 -1.70 -0.59 0.15
C TYR A 114 -2.66 -1.34 1.06
N PRO A 115 -2.21 -1.77 2.25
CA PRO A 115 -3.07 -2.36 3.23
C PRO A 115 -4.23 -1.42 3.60
N LYS A 116 -5.46 -1.86 3.34
CA LYS A 116 -6.65 -1.16 3.84
C LYS A 116 -6.77 -1.47 5.33
N ARG A 117 -6.26 -0.55 6.16
CA ARG A 117 -6.41 -0.60 7.62
C ARG A 117 -7.85 -0.27 7.98
N SER A 118 -8.50 -1.16 8.73
CA SER A 118 -9.77 -0.88 9.40
C SER A 118 -9.59 -1.16 10.89
N PHE A 119 -9.84 -0.15 11.73
CA PHE A 119 -9.82 -0.24 13.18
C PHE A 119 -11.25 -0.39 13.71
N SER A 120 -11.54 -1.46 14.45
CA SER A 120 -12.80 -1.57 15.21
C SER A 120 -12.53 -1.29 16.68
N GLY A 121 -12.93 -0.10 17.15
CA GLY A 121 -12.77 0.33 18.53
C GLY A 121 -13.55 -0.51 19.56
N LYS A 122 -14.60 -1.22 19.13
CA LYS A 122 -15.41 -2.10 19.99
C LYS A 122 -14.72 -3.44 20.30
N GLU A 123 -13.75 -3.88 19.47
CA GLU A 123 -13.09 -5.19 19.61
C GLU A 123 -11.56 -5.10 19.77
N LYS A 124 -10.98 -3.89 19.83
CA LYS A 124 -9.50 -3.67 19.74
C LYS A 124 -8.87 -4.49 18.60
N LYS A 125 -9.57 -4.56 17.47
CA LYS A 125 -9.23 -5.41 16.33
C LYS A 125 -8.69 -4.57 15.20
N ILE A 126 -7.54 -4.98 14.65
CA ILE A 126 -6.90 -4.30 13.53
C ILE A 126 -6.70 -5.28 12.39
N VAL A 127 -7.29 -4.96 11.24
CA VAL A 127 -7.22 -5.81 10.04
C VAL A 127 -6.23 -5.23 9.04
N TYR A 128 -5.23 -6.04 8.65
CA TYR A 128 -4.31 -5.74 7.56
C TYR A 128 -4.61 -6.66 6.37
N ARG A 129 -4.86 -6.04 5.21
CA ARG A 129 -5.12 -6.75 3.95
C ARG A 129 -4.04 -6.37 2.95
N SER A 130 -3.05 -7.21 2.72
CA SER A 130 -2.05 -6.95 1.68
C SER A 130 -2.45 -7.64 0.38
N PHE A 131 -2.48 -6.86 -0.71
CA PHE A 131 -2.77 -7.37 -2.04
C PHE A 131 -1.54 -7.18 -2.93
N ILE A 132 -0.87 -8.30 -3.23
CA ILE A 132 0.39 -8.30 -3.96
C ILE A 132 0.09 -8.49 -5.44
N LEU A 133 0.34 -7.44 -6.22
CA LEU A 133 0.29 -7.46 -7.67
C LEU A 133 1.70 -7.57 -8.26
N VAL A 134 1.98 -8.70 -8.91
CA VAL A 134 3.25 -8.92 -9.60
C VAL A 134 3.12 -8.50 -11.07
N ASN A 135 3.98 -7.57 -11.50
CA ASN A 135 4.07 -7.18 -12.91
C ASN A 135 4.91 -8.21 -13.68
N PRO A 136 4.35 -8.95 -14.65
CA PRO A 136 5.08 -10.00 -15.37
C PRO A 136 6.30 -9.49 -16.14
N TYR A 137 6.37 -8.21 -16.51
CA TYR A 137 7.55 -7.65 -17.15
C TYR A 137 8.78 -7.59 -16.22
N GLN A 138 8.56 -7.47 -14.91
CA GLN A 138 9.67 -7.49 -13.94
C GLN A 138 10.36 -8.86 -13.88
N LEU A 139 9.69 -9.93 -14.31
CA LEU A 139 10.29 -11.28 -14.38
C LEU A 139 11.41 -11.38 -15.42
N TRP A 140 11.49 -10.42 -16.33
CA TRP A 140 12.48 -10.36 -17.40
C TRP A 140 13.52 -9.25 -17.21
N ASP A 141 13.53 -8.57 -16.05
CA ASP A 141 14.61 -7.63 -15.72
C ASP A 141 15.95 -8.35 -15.76
N GLU A 142 16.93 -7.79 -16.50
CA GLU A 142 18.23 -8.44 -16.72
C GLU A 142 18.92 -8.89 -15.42
N SER A 143 18.81 -8.10 -14.36
CA SER A 143 19.39 -8.44 -13.05
C SER A 143 18.75 -9.67 -12.42
N LEU A 144 17.44 -9.87 -12.60
CA LEU A 144 16.71 -11.04 -12.12
C LEU A 144 16.99 -12.25 -13.02
N VAL A 145 17.06 -12.06 -14.33
CA VAL A 145 17.39 -13.11 -15.30
C VAL A 145 18.80 -13.66 -15.07
N ARG A 146 19.77 -12.78 -14.78
CA ARG A 146 21.14 -13.17 -14.45
C ARG A 146 21.25 -13.89 -13.11
N ARG A 147 20.40 -13.52 -12.14
CA ARG A 147 20.45 -14.07 -10.77
C ARG A 147 19.72 -15.40 -10.65
N PHE A 148 18.62 -15.57 -11.37
CA PHE A 148 17.78 -16.77 -11.32
C PHE A 148 17.49 -17.23 -12.73
N TRP A 149 17.88 -18.46 -13.07
CA TRP A 149 17.58 -19.02 -14.39
C TRP A 149 16.11 -19.44 -14.50
N ASN A 150 15.55 -19.97 -13.40
CA ASN A 150 14.19 -20.48 -13.34
C ASN A 150 13.16 -19.35 -13.14
N ILE A 151 12.09 -19.36 -13.94
CA ILE A 151 10.97 -18.41 -13.83
C ILE A 151 10.27 -18.51 -12.47
N GLN A 152 10.19 -19.72 -11.90
CA GLN A 152 9.62 -19.96 -10.58
C GLN A 152 10.37 -19.20 -9.49
N GLU A 153 11.70 -19.31 -9.47
CA GLU A 153 12.56 -18.62 -8.50
C GLU A 153 12.45 -17.10 -8.64
N ARG A 154 12.32 -16.59 -9.88
CA ARG A 154 12.08 -15.15 -10.12
C ARG A 154 10.75 -14.69 -9.54
N ILE A 155 9.69 -15.48 -9.72
CA ILE A 155 8.37 -15.19 -9.14
C ILE A 155 8.45 -15.21 -7.62
N GLU A 156 8.97 -16.29 -7.04
CA GLU A 156 9.10 -16.45 -5.59
C GLU A 156 9.94 -15.31 -4.99
N PHE A 157 11.02 -14.90 -5.65
CA PHE A 157 11.84 -13.76 -5.24
C PHE A 157 11.09 -12.43 -5.32
N LEU A 158 10.36 -12.15 -6.41
CA LEU A 158 9.58 -10.91 -6.55
C LEU A 158 8.47 -10.83 -5.50
N VAL A 159 7.73 -11.92 -5.29
CA VAL A 159 6.68 -12.00 -4.28
C VAL A 159 7.29 -11.82 -2.90
N ALA A 160 8.40 -12.49 -2.57
CA ALA A 160 9.09 -12.33 -1.30
C ALA A 160 9.54 -10.89 -1.07
N ARG A 161 10.09 -10.23 -2.09
CA ARG A 161 10.52 -8.82 -1.99
C ARG A 161 9.35 -7.87 -1.72
N ILE A 162 8.23 -8.04 -2.42
CA ILE A 162 7.05 -7.20 -2.21
C ILE A 162 6.44 -7.49 -0.83
N LEU A 163 6.28 -8.77 -0.48
CA LEU A 163 5.72 -9.16 0.82
C LEU A 163 6.59 -8.69 1.99
N PHE A 164 7.92 -8.73 1.84
CA PHE A 164 8.86 -8.19 2.82
C PHE A 164 8.63 -6.69 3.03
N HIS A 165 8.52 -5.91 1.95
CA HIS A 165 8.20 -4.48 2.00
C HIS A 165 6.88 -4.22 2.74
N GLU A 166 5.83 -4.98 2.44
CA GLU A 166 4.53 -4.84 3.11
C GLU A 166 4.58 -5.27 4.59
N CYS A 167 5.37 -6.29 4.93
CA CYS A 167 5.58 -6.71 6.31
C CYS A 167 6.26 -5.63 7.14
N ILE A 168 7.16 -4.81 6.55
CA ILE A 168 7.73 -3.66 7.25
C ILE A 168 6.62 -2.71 7.71
N HIS A 169 5.65 -2.38 6.84
CA HIS A 169 4.54 -1.51 7.20
C HIS A 169 3.68 -2.10 8.33
N VAL A 170 3.47 -3.41 8.32
CA VAL A 170 2.78 -4.12 9.41
C VAL A 170 3.59 -3.97 10.70
N MET A 171 4.89 -4.29 10.68
CA MET A 171 5.77 -4.24 11.86
C MET A 171 5.86 -2.84 12.46
N ILE A 172 5.94 -1.79 11.64
CA ILE A 172 5.87 -0.39 12.09
C ILE A 172 4.53 -0.10 12.76
N SER A 173 3.44 -0.54 12.15
CA SER A 173 2.10 -0.32 12.71
C SER A 173 1.87 -1.05 14.03
N LEU A 174 2.40 -2.26 14.16
CA LEU A 174 2.39 -3.02 15.41
C LEU A 174 3.15 -2.24 16.49
N GLY A 175 4.36 -1.76 16.20
CA GLY A 175 5.15 -0.97 17.14
C GLY A 175 4.48 0.35 17.58
N LYS A 176 3.68 0.98 16.71
CA LYS A 176 2.87 2.16 17.10
C LYS A 176 1.72 1.84 18.05
N THR A 177 1.19 0.62 17.97
CA THR A 177 -0.07 0.26 18.65
C THR A 177 0.18 -0.48 19.96
N PHE A 178 1.26 -1.25 20.06
CA PHE A 178 1.57 -1.98 21.27
C PHE A 178 2.19 -1.09 22.37
N PRO A 179 1.91 -1.36 23.66
CA PRO A 179 2.54 -0.65 24.76
C PRO A 179 4.05 -0.83 24.71
N SER A 180 4.83 0.22 25.00
CA SER A 180 6.31 0.19 24.90
C SER A 180 6.96 -0.93 25.74
N SER A 181 6.25 -1.43 26.75
CA SER A 181 6.66 -2.53 27.63
C SER A 181 6.51 -3.93 27.02
N SER A 182 5.97 -4.09 25.80
CA SER A 182 5.90 -5.38 25.09
C SER A 182 7.12 -5.65 24.19
N GLY A 183 8.12 -4.76 24.19
CA GLY A 183 9.23 -4.79 23.26
C GLY A 183 8.84 -4.20 21.90
N ASN A 184 9.55 -3.15 21.49
CA ASN A 184 9.42 -2.63 20.14
C ASN A 184 10.23 -3.52 19.18
N THR A 185 9.71 -3.76 17.99
CA THR A 185 10.46 -4.49 16.95
C THR A 185 11.65 -3.63 16.49
N ASP A 186 12.78 -4.25 16.14
CA ASP A 186 13.95 -3.53 15.60
C ASP A 186 13.55 -2.65 14.41
N ILE A 187 12.64 -3.15 13.56
CA ILE A 187 12.08 -2.42 12.42
C ILE A 187 11.38 -1.13 12.85
N PHE A 188 10.58 -1.18 13.92
CA PHE A 188 9.89 0.01 14.41
C PHE A 188 10.86 1.02 15.03
N LEU A 189 11.88 0.55 15.76
CA LEU A 189 12.91 1.40 16.33
C LEU A 189 13.75 2.09 15.24
N GLU A 190 14.21 1.34 14.25
CA GLU A 190 14.93 1.89 13.09
C GLU A 190 14.09 2.90 12.30
N PHE A 191 12.79 2.60 12.09
CA PHE A 191 11.87 3.55 11.46
C PHE A 191 11.73 4.83 12.28
N ARG A 192 11.53 4.71 13.60
CA ARG A 192 11.42 5.86 14.49
C ARG A 192 12.69 6.71 14.45
N GLU A 193 13.86 6.09 14.44
CA GLU A 193 15.12 6.83 14.30
C GLU A 193 15.17 7.63 12.99
N MET A 194 14.76 7.05 11.86
CA MET A 194 14.69 7.76 10.58
C MET A 194 13.69 8.93 10.64
N LEU A 195 12.54 8.72 11.28
CA LEU A 195 11.54 9.77 11.47
C LEU A 195 12.06 10.90 12.36
N ASP A 196 12.72 10.58 13.47
CA ASP A 196 13.32 11.57 14.38
C ASP A 196 14.40 12.40 13.67
N ILE A 197 15.17 11.79 12.77
CA ILE A 197 16.13 12.52 11.92
C ILE A 197 15.40 13.46 10.95
N ALA A 198 14.35 12.96 10.27
CA ALA A 198 13.55 13.74 9.33
C ALA A 198 12.90 14.96 10.00
N GLU A 199 12.47 14.83 11.25
CA GLU A 199 11.85 15.89 12.04
C GLU A 199 12.86 16.71 12.88
N SER A 200 14.15 16.40 12.77
CA SER A 200 15.17 17.08 13.55
C SER A 200 15.34 18.55 13.15
N LYS A 201 15.91 19.34 14.06
CA LYS A 201 16.28 20.75 13.80
C LYS A 201 17.26 20.92 12.63
N LYS A 202 17.95 19.85 12.21
CA LYS A 202 18.90 19.87 11.10
C LYS A 202 18.21 19.90 9.73
N LEU A 203 17.01 19.35 9.61
CA LEU A 203 16.28 19.21 8.34
C LEU A 203 15.03 20.09 8.26
N VAL A 204 14.98 21.17 9.05
CA VAL A 204 13.80 22.05 9.14
C VAL A 204 13.42 22.61 7.78
N THR A 205 14.40 23.01 6.97
CA THR A 205 14.16 23.59 5.64
C THR A 205 13.56 22.55 4.70
N GLU A 206 14.16 21.38 4.60
CA GLU A 206 13.73 20.28 3.73
C GLU A 206 12.36 19.76 4.14
N THR A 207 12.14 19.59 5.44
CA THR A 207 10.87 19.11 6.00
C THR A 207 9.76 20.12 5.79
N ASN A 208 10.00 21.41 6.04
CA ASN A 208 9.01 22.45 5.80
C ASN A 208 8.66 22.57 4.31
N GLU A 209 9.64 22.46 3.43
CA GLU A 209 9.39 22.47 1.99
C GLU A 209 8.50 21.30 1.58
N VAL A 210 8.78 20.06 2.04
CA VAL A 210 7.91 18.91 1.76
C VAL A 210 6.50 19.11 2.32
N LYS A 211 6.36 19.54 3.58
CA LYS A 211 5.05 19.78 4.22
C LYS A 211 4.27 20.88 3.50
N PHE A 212 4.94 21.93 3.02
CA PHE A 212 4.33 23.00 2.22
C PHE A 212 3.80 22.48 0.87
N ARG A 213 4.58 21.65 0.16
CA ARG A 213 4.11 21.03 -1.10
C ARG A 213 2.92 20.10 -0.88
N LEU A 214 2.94 19.32 0.21
CA LEU A 214 1.81 18.48 0.61
C LEU A 214 0.57 19.30 0.94
N TRP A 215 0.74 20.42 1.63
CA TRP A 215 -0.36 21.35 1.93
C TRP A 215 -1.04 21.88 0.68
N ASN A 216 -0.27 22.33 -0.32
CA ASN A 216 -0.83 22.77 -1.60
C ASN A 216 -1.62 21.65 -2.30
N LEU A 217 -1.09 20.42 -2.30
CA LEU A 217 -1.77 19.27 -2.89
C LEU A 217 -3.03 18.88 -2.12
N ALA A 218 -3.02 18.99 -0.79
CA ALA A 218 -4.20 18.75 0.03
C ALA A 218 -5.29 19.79 -0.26
N LEU A 219 -4.92 21.07 -0.42
CA LEU A 219 -5.85 22.14 -0.82
C LEU A 219 -6.45 21.87 -2.22
N PHE A 220 -5.63 21.43 -3.19
CA PHE A 220 -6.12 21.11 -4.54
C PHE A 220 -7.11 19.94 -4.56
N GLY A 221 -6.96 19.00 -3.63
CA GLY A 221 -7.81 17.81 -3.50
C GLY A 221 -8.95 17.96 -2.49
N ALA A 222 -9.03 19.07 -1.76
CA ALA A 222 -10.04 19.28 -0.72
C ALA A 222 -11.44 19.41 -1.35
N SER A 223 -12.45 18.89 -0.67
CA SER A 223 -13.82 19.35 -0.90
C SER A 223 -14.02 20.72 -0.24
N GLY A 224 -14.82 21.60 -0.84
CA GLY A 224 -14.98 22.99 -0.39
C GLY A 224 -15.53 23.19 1.03
N SER A 225 -15.90 22.11 1.72
CA SER A 225 -16.39 22.10 3.10
C SER A 225 -15.39 21.52 4.12
N GLU A 226 -14.17 21.17 3.71
CA GLU A 226 -13.15 20.64 4.64
C GLU A 226 -12.53 21.74 5.50
N SER A 227 -12.33 21.42 6.78
CA SER A 227 -11.67 22.33 7.73
C SER A 227 -10.15 22.34 7.55
N GLU A 228 -9.49 23.46 7.91
CA GLU A 228 -8.02 23.55 7.92
C GLU A 228 -7.37 22.47 8.79
N GLN A 229 -8.00 22.12 9.91
CA GLN A 229 -7.52 21.07 10.81
C GLN A 229 -7.48 19.70 10.09
N THR A 230 -8.53 19.38 9.33
CA THR A 230 -8.59 18.13 8.54
C THR A 230 -7.49 18.09 7.47
N LEU A 231 -7.22 19.22 6.83
CA LEU A 231 -6.14 19.32 5.84
C LEU A 231 -4.77 19.17 6.50
N PHE A 232 -4.58 19.77 7.67
CA PHE A 232 -3.33 19.68 8.43
C PHE A 232 -3.04 18.23 8.86
N GLU A 233 -4.04 17.54 9.40
CA GLU A 233 -3.94 16.13 9.76
C GLU A 233 -3.58 15.27 8.54
N ARG A 234 -4.25 15.49 7.40
CA ARG A 234 -3.92 14.82 6.13
C ARG A 234 -2.47 15.07 5.73
N VAL A 235 -1.96 16.29 5.87
CA VAL A 235 -0.56 16.61 5.54
C VAL A 235 0.42 15.88 6.46
N GLN A 236 0.15 15.81 7.77
CA GLN A 236 1.02 15.05 8.69
C GLN A 236 0.99 13.55 8.36
N GLU A 237 -0.18 12.98 8.11
CA GLU A 237 -0.32 11.57 7.70
C GLU A 237 0.44 11.27 6.40
N LEU A 238 0.32 12.15 5.41
CA LEU A 238 1.04 12.01 4.14
C LEU A 238 2.56 12.16 4.31
N TYR A 239 3.01 13.09 5.16
CA TYR A 239 4.43 13.27 5.44
C TYR A 239 5.01 12.01 6.10
N GLU A 240 4.37 11.50 7.15
CA GLU A 240 4.82 10.29 7.82
C GLU A 240 4.76 9.07 6.89
N PHE A 241 3.73 8.98 6.05
CA PHE A 241 3.64 7.99 4.97
C PHE A 241 4.86 8.04 4.05
N LEU A 242 5.31 9.22 3.61
CA LEU A 242 6.49 9.35 2.76
C LEU A 242 7.77 8.85 3.45
N ILE A 243 7.97 9.18 4.73
CA ILE A 243 9.13 8.70 5.50
C ILE A 243 9.07 7.17 5.69
N ASN A 244 7.89 6.62 5.96
CA ASN A 244 7.67 5.17 6.04
C ASN A 244 8.04 4.48 4.72
N GLU A 245 7.62 5.03 3.57
CA GLU A 245 8.01 4.51 2.26
C GLU A 245 9.50 4.63 1.98
N LYS A 246 10.16 5.71 2.45
CA LYS A 246 11.63 5.82 2.38
C LYS A 246 12.28 4.65 3.12
N TYR A 247 11.93 4.48 4.39
CA TYR A 247 12.47 3.43 5.24
C TYR A 247 12.23 2.03 4.65
N SER A 248 10.99 1.70 4.30
CA SER A 248 10.62 0.37 3.79
C SER A 248 11.36 0.03 2.49
N ASN A 249 11.49 0.98 1.56
CA ASN A 249 12.23 0.75 0.31
C ASN A 249 13.74 0.63 0.56
N GLN A 250 14.30 1.42 1.49
CA GLN A 250 15.71 1.33 1.85
C GLN A 250 16.03 -0.03 2.48
N LYS A 251 15.27 -0.45 3.49
CA LYS A 251 15.46 -1.74 4.17
C LYS A 251 15.25 -2.91 3.21
N THR A 252 14.18 -2.90 2.42
CA THR A 252 13.92 -3.93 1.40
C THR A 252 15.04 -3.95 0.35
N GLY A 253 15.49 -2.79 -0.11
CA GLY A 253 16.56 -2.67 -1.09
C GLY A 253 17.90 -3.20 -0.58
N GLN A 254 18.24 -2.97 0.69
CA GLN A 254 19.42 -3.52 1.35
C GLN A 254 19.33 -5.05 1.44
N VAL A 255 18.22 -5.58 1.95
CA VAL A 255 18.01 -7.02 2.17
C VAL A 255 18.08 -7.82 0.86
N PHE A 256 17.46 -7.29 -0.20
CA PHE A 256 17.38 -8.00 -1.48
C PHE A 256 18.53 -7.65 -2.45
N ASN A 257 19.50 -6.83 -2.02
CA ASN A 257 20.60 -6.30 -2.84
C ASN A 257 20.10 -5.57 -4.10
N SER A 258 19.04 -4.78 -3.95
CA SER A 258 18.42 -3.99 -5.01
C SER A 258 18.03 -2.59 -4.51
N PRO A 259 19.00 -1.75 -4.09
CA PRO A 259 18.71 -0.41 -3.59
C PRO A 259 18.09 0.47 -4.68
N LEU A 260 17.06 1.24 -4.32
CA LEU A 260 16.47 2.26 -5.19
C LEU A 260 17.11 3.61 -4.93
N ARG A 261 17.40 4.36 -6.01
CA ARG A 261 17.85 5.74 -5.91
C ARG A 261 16.73 6.64 -5.37
N ASN A 262 17.08 7.57 -4.47
CA ASN A 262 16.14 8.55 -3.92
C ASN A 262 15.37 9.34 -5.00
N SER A 263 15.99 9.63 -6.15
CA SER A 263 15.31 10.28 -7.26
C SER A 263 14.15 9.47 -7.87
N LYS A 264 14.29 8.13 -7.96
CA LYS A 264 13.22 7.24 -8.41
C LYS A 264 12.15 7.11 -7.35
N LEU A 265 12.57 7.01 -6.08
CA LEU A 265 11.70 6.88 -4.93
C LEU A 265 10.81 8.13 -4.77
N ALA A 266 11.43 9.30 -4.71
CA ALA A 266 10.74 10.58 -4.58
C ALA A 266 9.73 10.81 -5.70
N ARG A 267 10.05 10.45 -6.95
CA ARG A 267 9.12 10.58 -8.07
C ARG A 267 7.88 9.69 -7.91
N LYS A 268 8.09 8.41 -7.57
CA LYS A 268 7.00 7.45 -7.36
C LYS A 268 6.09 7.91 -6.23
N TYR A 269 6.68 8.22 -5.08
CA TYR A 269 5.91 8.48 -3.87
C TYR A 269 5.32 9.89 -3.81
N ALA A 270 5.91 10.88 -4.49
CA ALA A 270 5.26 12.18 -4.69
C ALA A 270 3.95 12.04 -5.47
N TRP A 271 3.93 11.22 -6.53
CA TRP A 271 2.70 10.96 -7.29
C TRP A 271 1.64 10.26 -6.43
N ILE A 272 2.03 9.22 -5.69
CA ILE A 272 1.12 8.49 -4.79
C ILE A 272 0.57 9.42 -3.70
N ALA A 273 1.41 10.23 -3.07
CA ALA A 273 1.01 11.18 -2.05
C ALA A 273 0.05 12.24 -2.62
N ALA A 274 0.31 12.75 -3.83
CA ALA A 274 -0.56 13.71 -4.49
C ALA A 274 -1.96 13.15 -4.82
N VAL A 275 -2.03 11.87 -5.21
CA VAL A 275 -3.33 11.18 -5.41
C VAL A 275 -4.03 10.97 -4.06
N LYS A 276 -3.30 10.54 -3.03
CA LYS A 276 -3.83 10.39 -1.67
C LYS A 276 -4.26 11.72 -1.04
N ALA A 277 -3.70 12.84 -1.47
CA ALA A 277 -4.07 14.18 -1.02
C ALA A 277 -5.46 14.62 -1.54
N GLY A 278 -6.01 13.91 -2.53
CA GLY A 278 -7.34 14.15 -3.10
C GLY A 278 -7.34 14.38 -4.62
N GLY A 279 -6.17 14.47 -5.25
CA GLY A 279 -6.04 14.67 -6.69
C GLY A 279 -6.19 16.14 -7.12
N ASP A 280 -6.66 16.37 -8.34
CA ASP A 280 -6.79 17.69 -8.98
C ASP A 280 -8.23 18.23 -8.94
N GLN A 281 -8.97 18.02 -7.85
CA GLN A 281 -10.40 18.35 -7.76
C GLN A 281 -10.70 19.85 -7.97
N GLN A 282 -9.90 20.73 -7.38
CA GLN A 282 -10.15 22.18 -7.41
C GLN A 282 -9.32 22.94 -8.46
N ILE A 283 -8.39 22.28 -9.13
CA ILE A 283 -7.40 22.95 -9.99
C ILE A 283 -7.20 22.19 -11.29
N SER A 284 -6.68 22.86 -12.32
CA SER A 284 -6.34 22.16 -13.56
C SER A 284 -5.25 21.10 -13.32
N LYS A 285 -5.40 19.96 -13.99
CA LYS A 285 -4.42 18.86 -14.01
C LYS A 285 -2.98 19.33 -14.25
N ARG A 286 -2.77 20.35 -15.09
CA ARG A 286 -1.43 20.88 -15.39
C ARG A 286 -0.78 21.53 -14.16
N VAL A 287 -1.54 22.34 -13.43
CA VAL A 287 -1.06 22.99 -12.20
C VAL A 287 -0.79 21.94 -11.12
N TRP A 288 -1.72 20.99 -10.94
CA TRP A 288 -1.52 19.86 -10.02
C TRP A 288 -0.22 19.08 -10.35
N GLN A 289 -0.01 18.70 -11.61
CA GLN A 289 1.20 18.00 -12.05
C GLN A 289 2.49 18.79 -11.80
N VAL A 290 2.47 20.11 -11.92
CA VAL A 290 3.63 20.96 -11.58
C VAL A 290 3.94 20.87 -10.10
N GLU A 291 2.92 20.88 -9.24
CA GLU A 291 3.13 20.77 -7.80
C GLU A 291 3.58 19.35 -7.39
N VAL A 292 3.09 18.29 -8.05
CA VAL A 292 3.62 16.94 -7.86
C VAL A 292 5.12 16.86 -8.21
N ARG A 293 5.55 17.53 -9.28
CA ARG A 293 6.96 17.59 -9.65
C ARG A 293 7.79 18.33 -8.60
N ARG A 294 7.27 19.44 -8.06
CA ARG A 294 7.93 20.19 -6.98
C ARG A 294 8.05 19.37 -5.71
N LEU A 295 6.99 18.66 -5.32
CA LEU A 295 7.04 17.68 -4.22
C LEU A 295 8.14 16.63 -4.48
N SER A 296 8.23 16.08 -5.69
CA SER A 296 9.28 15.10 -6.01
C SER A 296 10.70 15.66 -5.88
N ILE A 297 10.92 16.96 -6.12
CA ILE A 297 12.24 17.59 -5.97
C ILE A 297 12.54 17.80 -4.48
N ALA A 298 11.60 18.39 -3.74
CA ALA A 298 11.71 18.60 -2.29
C ALA A 298 11.96 17.29 -1.54
N LEU A 299 11.19 16.25 -1.90
CA LEU A 299 11.28 14.93 -1.29
C LEU A 299 12.62 14.25 -1.57
N ARG A 300 13.17 14.42 -2.78
CA ARG A 300 14.51 13.93 -3.09
C ARG A 300 15.55 14.60 -2.19
N ALA A 301 15.50 15.91 -2.03
CA ALA A 301 16.44 16.64 -1.19
C ALA A 301 16.37 16.16 0.26
N LEU A 302 15.16 16.07 0.83
CA LEU A 302 14.95 15.51 2.17
C LEU A 302 15.54 14.09 2.29
N TYR A 303 15.31 13.24 1.29
CA TYR A 303 15.80 11.86 1.33
C TYR A 303 17.33 11.79 1.24
N ASP A 304 17.96 12.62 0.41
CA ASP A 304 19.41 12.67 0.26
C ASP A 304 20.06 13.14 1.59
N GLU A 305 19.46 14.12 2.28
CA GLU A 305 19.96 14.60 3.58
C GLU A 305 19.75 13.61 4.73
N ILE A 306 18.60 12.90 4.76
CA ILE A 306 18.40 11.81 5.73
C ILE A 306 19.50 10.74 5.56
N ASP A 307 19.81 10.36 4.31
CA ASP A 307 20.88 9.36 4.05
C ASP A 307 22.25 9.87 4.48
N SER A 308 22.52 11.16 4.31
CA SER A 308 23.76 11.81 4.78
C SER A 308 23.89 11.70 6.30
N LEU A 309 22.84 12.05 7.04
CA LEU A 309 22.84 12.03 8.50
C LEU A 309 22.89 10.61 9.09
N LEU A 310 22.30 9.62 8.41
CA LEU A 310 22.37 8.21 8.81
C LEU A 310 23.78 7.62 8.66
N ARG A 311 24.62 8.15 7.77
CA ARG A 311 26.01 7.67 7.56
C ARG A 311 27.03 8.23 8.56
N VAL A 312 26.67 9.29 9.29
CA VAL A 312 27.55 9.99 10.23
C VAL A 312 27.43 9.40 11.65
N LYS A 313 26.49 8.48 11.87
CA LYS A 313 26.39 7.67 13.10
C LYS A 313 27.15 6.36 12.94
#